data_AF-A0A1L8WGY2-F1
#
_entry.id   AF-A0A1L8WGY2-F1
#
_cell.length_a   1.000
_cell.length_b   1.000
_cell.length_c   1.000
_cell.angle_alpha   90.00
_cell.angle_beta   90.00
_cell.angle_gamma   90.00
#
_symmetry.space_group_name_H-M   'P 1'
#
loop_
_entity.id
_entity.type
_entity.pdbx_description
1 polymer ?
#
loop_
_entity_poly.entity_id
_entity_poly.type
_entity_poly.pdbx_seq_one_letter_code
_entity_poly.pdbx_strand_id
1 'polypeptide(L)'
;MFAGKNLEEKFERILAFIKEICNDPEITLNEEIYHFESQTNDIIRSLAYYMKENQMIDGEVIDVINVYFKQYSVNVTALGIAKLGAALANKGIAP
;
A
#
# COMPACT_ATOMS: atom_id res chain seq x y z
N MET A 1 4.51 6.62 10.07
CA MET A 1 4.75 5.44 9.21
C MET A 1 3.97 4.24 9.74
N PHE A 2 3.58 3.30 8.87
CA PHE A 2 2.82 2.10 9.26
C PHE A 2 3.52 1.33 10.38
N ALA A 3 2.75 0.90 11.38
CA ALA A 3 3.27 0.11 12.48
C ALA A 3 3.57 -1.33 12.03
N GLY A 4 4.73 -1.83 12.42
CA GLY A 4 5.26 -3.15 12.06
C GLY A 4 6.79 -3.13 12.20
N LYS A 5 7.37 -4.25 12.64
CA LYS A 5 8.81 -4.36 12.92
C LYS A 5 9.64 -4.51 11.65
N ASN A 6 9.05 -5.04 10.58
CA ASN A 6 9.69 -5.29 9.30
C ASN A 6 8.72 -4.97 8.14
N LEU A 7 9.22 -5.09 6.92
CA LEU A 7 8.48 -4.81 5.69
C LEU A 7 7.21 -5.68 5.55
N GLU A 8 7.32 -6.96 5.89
CA GLU A 8 6.22 -7.93 5.77
C GLU A 8 5.08 -7.58 6.74
N GLU A 9 5.37 -7.35 8.02
CA GLU A 9 4.37 -6.93 9.01
C GLU A 9 3.67 -5.62 8.61
N LYS A 10 4.43 -4.65 8.06
CA LYS A 10 3.85 -3.38 7.59
C LYS A 10 2.89 -3.62 6.42
N PHE A 11 3.29 -4.44 5.45
CA PHE A 11 2.46 -4.74 4.29
C PHE A 11 1.23 -5.58 4.66
N GLU A 12 1.38 -6.63 5.46
CA GLU A 12 0.28 -7.48 5.90
C GLU A 12 -0.79 -6.67 6.65
N ARG A 13 -0.39 -5.68 7.45
CA ARG A 13 -1.33 -4.77 8.11
C ARG A 13 -2.14 -3.94 7.10
N ILE A 14 -1.49 -3.45 6.04
CA ILE A 14 -2.16 -2.70 4.97
C ILE A 14 -3.11 -3.64 4.21
N LEU A 15 -2.63 -4.83 3.83
CA LEU A 15 -3.42 -5.82 3.11
C LEU A 15 -4.66 -6.26 3.90
N ALA A 16 -4.49 -6.53 5.20
CA ALA A 16 -5.60 -6.87 6.10
C ALA A 16 -6.65 -5.76 6.14
N PHE A 17 -6.24 -4.50 6.24
CA PHE A 17 -7.16 -3.37 6.22
C PHE A 17 -7.89 -3.23 4.87
N ILE A 18 -7.19 -3.45 3.75
CA ILE A 18 -7.81 -3.43 2.41
C ILE A 18 -8.84 -4.56 2.29
N LYS A 19 -8.52 -5.77 2.76
CA LYS A 19 -9.47 -6.91 2.80
C LYS A 19 -10.71 -6.59 3.60
N GLU A 20 -10.54 -5.98 4.77
CA GLU A 20 -11.63 -5.59 5.67
C GLU A 20 -12.54 -4.55 5.01
N ILE A 21 -11.98 -3.44 4.51
CA ILE A 21 -12.77 -2.31 4.00
C ILE A 21 -13.43 -2.62 2.64
N CYS A 22 -12.84 -3.50 1.84
CA CYS A 22 -13.44 -4.03 0.62
C CYS A 22 -14.38 -5.22 0.90
N ASN A 23 -14.43 -5.72 2.14
CA ASN A 23 -15.11 -6.96 2.54
C ASN A 23 -14.86 -8.07 1.52
N ASP A 24 -13.58 -8.38 1.31
CA ASP A 24 -13.09 -9.35 0.32
C ASP A 24 -11.77 -9.98 0.81
N PRO A 25 -11.81 -11.22 1.36
CA PRO A 25 -10.63 -11.90 1.87
C PRO A 25 -9.68 -12.42 0.78
N GLU A 26 -10.13 -12.49 -0.48
CA GLU A 26 -9.38 -13.03 -1.62
C GLU A 26 -8.44 -12.00 -2.26
N ILE A 27 -8.48 -10.74 -1.79
CA ILE A 27 -7.55 -9.70 -2.22
C ILE A 27 -6.11 -10.15 -1.94
N THR A 28 -5.27 -10.11 -2.96
CA THR A 28 -3.86 -10.52 -2.86
C THR A 28 -2.96 -9.52 -3.56
N LEU A 29 -1.67 -9.60 -3.24
CA LEU A 29 -0.62 -8.88 -3.95
C LEU A 29 -0.51 -9.42 -5.39
N ASN A 30 -0.49 -8.53 -6.37
CA ASN A 30 -0.09 -8.84 -7.72
C ASN A 30 1.44 -8.83 -7.81
N GLU A 31 2.06 -10.00 -7.63
CA GLU A 31 3.52 -10.15 -7.62
C GLU A 31 4.17 -9.71 -8.94
N GLU A 32 3.51 -9.94 -10.09
CA GLU A 32 4.01 -9.54 -11.40
C GLU A 32 4.15 -8.02 -11.50
N ILE A 33 3.08 -7.29 -11.14
CA ILE A 33 3.09 -5.82 -11.16
C ILE A 33 4.05 -5.28 -10.10
N TYR A 34 4.09 -5.88 -8.91
CA TYR A 34 5.04 -5.48 -7.86
C TYR A 34 6.48 -5.59 -8.34
N HIS A 35 6.88 -6.71 -8.93
CA HIS A 35 8.24 -6.90 -9.44
C HIS A 35 8.55 -5.96 -10.60
N PHE A 36 7.61 -5.73 -11.52
CA PHE A 36 7.82 -4.82 -12.64
C PHE A 36 8.01 -3.37 -12.17
N GLU A 37 7.12 -2.86 -11.33
CA GLU A 37 7.15 -1.47 -10.82
C GLU A 37 8.34 -1.23 -9.89
N SER A 38 8.61 -2.18 -8.99
CA SER A 38 9.75 -2.11 -8.07
C SER A 38 11.10 -2.21 -8.77
N GLN A 39 11.16 -2.52 -10.07
CA GLN A 39 12.37 -2.50 -10.89
C GLN A 39 12.42 -1.25 -11.77
N THR A 40 11.31 -0.86 -12.40
CA THR A 40 11.30 0.15 -13.48
C THR A 40 11.00 1.58 -13.03
N ASN A 41 10.43 1.79 -11.83
CA ASN A 41 9.89 3.09 -11.45
C ASN A 41 10.92 4.00 -10.73
N ASP A 42 11.94 4.43 -11.47
CA ASP A 42 13.04 5.28 -10.96
C ASP A 42 12.58 6.68 -10.51
N ILE A 43 11.48 7.19 -11.06
CA ILE A 43 10.91 8.49 -10.64
C ILE A 43 10.45 8.41 -9.19
N ILE A 44 9.78 7.33 -8.80
CA ILE A 44 9.33 7.12 -7.42
C ILE A 44 10.53 6.94 -6.48
N ARG A 45 11.62 6.29 -6.92
CA ARG A 45 12.86 6.22 -6.15
C ARG A 45 13.49 7.59 -5.94
N SER A 46 13.60 8.37 -7.01
CA SER A 46 14.13 9.75 -6.96
C SER A 46 13.32 10.61 -5.99
N LEU A 47 11.99 10.55 -6.06
CA LEU A 47 11.10 11.25 -5.14
C LEU A 47 11.31 10.81 -3.69
N ALA A 48 11.46 9.51 -3.44
CA ALA A 48 11.68 8.99 -2.10
C ALA A 48 13.04 9.45 -1.52
N TYR A 49 14.11 9.48 -2.33
CA TYR A 49 15.39 10.07 -1.90
C TYR A 49 15.27 11.57 -1.62
N TYR A 50 14.56 12.32 -2.46
CA TYR A 50 14.28 13.73 -2.21
C TYR A 50 13.54 13.93 -0.88
N MET A 51 12.52 13.12 -0.59
CA MET A 51 11.79 13.15 0.67
C MET A 51 12.68 12.80 1.87
N LYS A 52 13.64 11.86 1.72
CA LYS A 52 14.61 11.53 2.78
C LYS A 52 15.53 12.71 3.10
N GLU A 53 16.06 13.37 2.07
CA GLU A 53 16.92 14.55 2.24
C GLU A 53 16.18 15.69 2.97
N ASN A 54 14.88 15.85 2.68
CA ASN A 54 14.02 16.82 3.35
C ASN A 54 13.43 16.33 4.69
N GLN A 55 13.94 15.23 5.25
CA GLN A 55 13.53 14.67 6.55
C GLN A 55 12.02 14.36 6.65
N MET A 56 11.38 14.05 5.52
CA MET A 56 9.95 13.71 5.46
C MET A 56 9.68 12.21 5.66
N ILE A 57 10.70 11.36 5.46
CA ILE A 57 10.62 9.91 5.67
C ILE A 57 11.72 9.45 6.62
N ASP A 58 11.34 8.62 7.58
CA ASP A 58 12.24 7.95 8.51
C ASP A 58 12.69 6.58 7.97
N GLY A 59 13.96 6.25 8.14
CA GLY A 59 14.52 4.95 7.76
C GLY A 59 15.12 4.89 6.36
N GLU A 60 15.32 3.67 5.85
CA GLU A 60 15.93 3.44 4.55
C GLU A 60 14.92 3.57 3.41
N VAL A 61 15.32 4.29 2.36
CA VAL A 61 14.45 4.58 1.19
C VAL A 61 13.95 3.30 0.57
N ILE A 62 14.84 2.30 0.43
CA ILE A 62 14.52 1.02 -0.18
C ILE A 62 13.46 0.25 0.61
N ASP A 63 13.45 0.35 1.94
CA ASP A 63 12.48 -0.34 2.78
C ASP A 63 11.11 0.33 2.69
N VAL A 64 11.09 1.67 2.75
CA VAL A 64 9.86 2.46 2.66
C VAL A 64 9.19 2.28 1.30
N ILE A 65 9.97 2.33 0.22
CA ILE A 65 9.45 2.25 -1.14
C ILE A 65 8.95 0.86 -1.49
N ASN A 66 9.55 -0.21 -0.95
CA ASN A 66 9.07 -1.56 -1.18
C ASN A 66 7.68 -1.79 -0.57
N VAL A 67 7.40 -1.21 0.62
CA VAL A 67 6.03 -1.24 1.19
C VAL A 67 5.05 -0.48 0.28
N TYR A 68 5.47 0.67 -0.26
CA TYR A 68 4.67 1.45 -1.22
C TYR A 68 4.34 0.65 -2.49
N PHE A 69 5.34 0.02 -3.12
CA PHE A 69 5.12 -0.79 -4.32
C PHE A 69 4.19 -1.97 -4.04
N LYS A 70 4.34 -2.66 -2.90
CA LYS A 70 3.42 -3.73 -2.54
C LYS A 70 1.99 -3.22 -2.37
N GLN A 71 1.78 -2.08 -1.70
CA GLN A 71 0.46 -1.47 -1.55
C GLN A 71 -0.16 -1.10 -2.92
N TYR A 72 0.64 -0.52 -3.81
CA TYR A 72 0.23 -0.14 -5.16
C TYR A 72 -0.25 -1.34 -5.99
N SER A 73 0.39 -2.49 -5.80
CA SER A 73 0.14 -3.71 -6.59
C SER A 73 -0.95 -4.61 -6.02
N VAL A 74 -1.81 -4.14 -5.11
CA VAL A 74 -2.90 -4.98 -4.56
C VAL A 74 -4.06 -5.07 -5.57
N ASN A 75 -4.51 -6.29 -5.88
CA ASN A 75 -5.66 -6.50 -6.76
C ASN A 75 -6.96 -6.17 -6.04
N VAL A 76 -7.78 -5.30 -6.63
CA VAL A 76 -9.11 -4.97 -6.11
C VAL A 76 -10.14 -4.98 -7.24
N THR A 77 -11.41 -5.16 -6.87
CA THR A 77 -12.53 -5.09 -7.81
C THR A 77 -13.23 -3.73 -7.72
N ALA A 78 -13.97 -3.36 -8.77
CA ALA A 78 -14.82 -2.16 -8.73
C ALA A 78 -15.83 -2.21 -7.56
N LEU A 79 -16.33 -3.39 -7.21
CA LEU A 79 -17.19 -3.60 -6.05
C LEU A 79 -16.46 -3.33 -4.72
N GLY A 80 -15.23 -3.80 -4.58
CA GLY A 80 -14.39 -3.51 -3.40
C GLY A 80 -14.16 -2.00 -3.22
N ILE A 81 -13.82 -1.30 -4.30
CA ILE A 81 -13.65 0.16 -4.28
C ILE A 81 -14.97 0.87 -3.93
N ALA A 82 -16.11 0.39 -4.44
CA ALA A 82 -17.42 0.96 -4.09
C ALA A 82 -17.75 0.80 -2.59
N LYS A 83 -17.41 -0.34 -1.98
CA LYS A 83 -17.56 -0.56 -0.53
C LYS A 83 -16.67 0.37 0.29
N LEU A 84 -15.42 0.55 -0.11
CA LEU A 84 -14.52 1.56 0.47
C LEU A 84 -15.14 2.96 0.39
N GLY A 85 -15.65 3.35 -0.79
CA GLY A 85 -16.32 4.63 -0.99
C GLY A 85 -17.55 4.80 -0.08
N ALA A 86 -18.35 3.73 0.09
CA ALA A 86 -19.52 3.74 0.95
C ALA A 86 -19.15 3.88 2.44
N ALA A 87 -18.11 3.18 2.91
CA ALA A 87 -17.61 3.32 4.26
C ALA A 87 -17.11 4.75 4.53
N LEU A 88 -16.37 5.35 3.59
CA LEU A 88 -15.94 6.75 3.69
C LEU A 88 -17.12 7.72 3.74
N ALA A 89 -18.12 7.55 2.87
CA ALA A 89 -19.34 8.36 2.85
C ALA A 89 -20.15 8.22 4.16
N ASN A 90 -20.09 7.04 4.79
CA ASN A 90 -20.72 6.72 6.06
C ASN A 90 -19.79 6.92 7.27
N LYS A 91 -18.86 7.88 7.19
CA LYS A 91 -17.98 8.30 8.30
C LYS A 91 -17.15 7.17 8.91
N GLY A 92 -16.69 6.23 8.08
CA GLY A 92 -15.87 5.10 8.47
C GLY A 92 -16.65 3.86 8.92
N ILE A 93 -17.98 3.86 8.80
CA ILE A 93 -18.83 2.71 9.14
C ILE A 93 -19.20 1.97 7.85
N ALA A 94 -18.76 0.73 7.70
CA ALA A 94 -19.21 -0.12 6.60
C ALA A 94 -20.74 -0.31 6.67
N PRO A 95 -21.47 -0.07 5.56
CA PRO A 95 -22.92 -0.24 5.52
C PRO A 95 -23.36 -1.71 5.56
#